data_AF-A0A918KQ30-F1
#
_entry.id   AF-A0A918KQ30-F1
#
_cell.length_a   1.000
_cell.length_b   1.000
_cell.length_c   1.000
_cell.angle_alpha   90.00
_cell.angle_beta   90.00
_cell.angle_gamma   90.00
#
_symmetry.space_group_name_H-M   'P 1'
#
loop_
_entity.id
_entity.type
_entity.pdbx_description
1 polymer ?
#
loop_
_entity_poly.entity_id
_entity_poly.type
_entity_poly.pdbx_seq_one_letter_code
_entity_poly.pdbx_strand_id
1 'polypeptide(L)'
;MAHSSERNLAKTRFQIEDLQKRISVLVATREDLERQIRKLNDSVPEDEVDANAQKEGYVAYGSYAKSVIARKENLRRTLGDIGAQSGQLADELKVALDALDSFERIKARRLAAKAERAMARKSA
;
A
#
# COMPACT_ATOMS: atom_id res chain seq x y z
N MET A 1 6.35 33.49 10.09
CA MET A 1 6.89 32.44 9.18
C MET A 1 7.29 31.13 9.89
N ALA A 2 7.69 31.10 11.18
CA ALA A 2 8.06 29.87 11.89
C ALA A 2 6.88 28.88 12.08
N HIS A 3 5.71 29.37 12.48
CA HIS A 3 4.49 28.56 12.64
C HIS A 3 4.02 27.84 11.37
N SER A 4 4.30 28.40 10.18
CA SER A 4 3.97 27.74 8.92
C SER A 4 4.86 26.53 8.66
N SER A 5 6.13 26.58 9.09
CA SER A 5 7.10 25.48 8.92
C SER A 5 6.79 24.29 9.83
N GLU A 6 6.41 24.54 11.08
CA GLU A 6 6.01 23.49 12.03
C GLU A 6 4.70 22.83 11.62
N ARG A 7 3.74 23.63 11.13
CA ARG A 7 2.48 23.11 10.60
C ARG A 7 2.71 22.20 9.39
N ASN A 8 3.60 22.58 8.48
CA ASN A 8 3.95 21.75 7.32
C ASN A 8 4.58 20.43 7.74
N LEU A 9 5.49 20.45 8.72
CA LEU A 9 6.13 19.24 9.24
C LEU A 9 5.14 18.28 9.91
N ALA A 10 4.22 18.81 10.73
CA ALA A 10 3.16 18.01 11.33
C ALA A 10 2.22 17.41 10.27
N LYS A 11 1.82 18.21 9.28
CA LYS A 11 0.97 17.75 8.17
C LYS A 11 1.64 16.64 7.37
N THR A 12 2.92 16.80 7.02
CA THR A 12 3.66 15.79 6.25
C THR A 12 3.82 14.49 7.04
N ARG A 13 4.08 14.55 8.34
CA ARG A 13 4.13 13.35 9.20
C ARG A 13 2.80 12.62 9.25
N PHE A 14 1.70 13.36 9.39
CA PHE A 14 0.37 12.77 9.35
C PHE A 14 0.08 12.10 8.00
N GLN A 15 0.45 12.75 6.89
CA GLN A 15 0.30 12.17 5.55
C GLN A 15 1.12 10.88 5.39
N ILE A 16 2.37 10.85 5.87
CA ILE A 16 3.21 9.65 5.86
C ILE A 16 2.54 8.51 6.63
N GLU A 17 2.03 8.79 7.82
CA GLU A 17 1.37 7.78 8.66
C GLU A 17 0.10 7.23 7.98
N ASP A 18 -0.70 8.09 7.37
CA ASP A 18 -1.89 7.68 6.60
C ASP A 18 -1.51 6.78 5.40
N LEU A 19 -0.51 7.19 4.61
CA LEU A 19 -0.03 6.41 3.47
C LEU A 19 0.48 5.03 3.90
N GLN A 20 1.27 4.97 4.98
CA GLN A 20 1.76 3.71 5.54
C GLN A 20 0.62 2.80 6.00
N LYS A 21 -0.42 3.35 6.65
CA LYS A 21 -1.61 2.57 7.05
C LYS A 21 -2.35 2.02 5.84
N ARG A 22 -2.58 2.85 4.81
CA ARG A 22 -3.26 2.45 3.58
C ARG A 22 -2.50 1.34 2.85
N ILE A 23 -1.18 1.46 2.73
CA ILE A 23 -0.31 0.42 2.17
C ILE A 23 -0.43 -0.88 2.98
N SER A 24 -0.38 -0.79 4.31
CA SER A 24 -0.50 -1.97 5.19
C SER A 24 -1.84 -2.71 4.98
N VAL A 25 -2.94 -1.98 4.86
CA VAL A 25 -4.26 -2.56 4.56
C VAL A 25 -4.27 -3.26 3.21
N LEU A 26 -3.69 -2.66 2.17
CA LEU A 26 -3.60 -3.29 0.85
C LEU A 26 -2.73 -4.55 0.86
N VAL A 27 -1.62 -4.55 1.60
CA VAL A 27 -0.77 -5.74 1.77
C VAL A 27 -1.55 -6.87 2.45
N ALA A 28 -2.22 -6.58 3.57
CA ALA A 28 -3.03 -7.59 4.27
C ALA A 28 -4.17 -8.13 3.39
N THR A 29 -4.82 -7.26 2.62
CA THR A 29 -5.88 -7.63 1.68
C THR A 29 -5.33 -8.52 0.57
N ARG A 30 -4.18 -8.14 -0.01
CA ARG A 30 -3.50 -8.92 -1.04
C ARG A 30 -3.19 -10.33 -0.55
N GLU A 31 -2.58 -10.46 0.63
CA GLU A 31 -2.28 -11.76 1.23
C GLU A 31 -3.52 -12.62 1.43
N ASP A 32 -4.65 -12.02 1.82
CA ASP A 32 -5.90 -12.74 1.97
C ASP A 32 -6.44 -13.27 0.64
N LEU A 33 -6.44 -12.42 -0.40
CA LEU A 33 -6.87 -12.84 -1.73
C LEU A 33 -5.95 -13.93 -2.30
N GLU A 34 -4.65 -13.85 -2.08
CA GLU A 34 -3.70 -14.90 -2.48
C GLU A 34 -3.99 -16.23 -1.76
N ARG A 35 -4.31 -16.20 -0.45
CA ARG A 35 -4.77 -17.40 0.27
C ARG A 35 -6.08 -17.96 -0.28
N GLN A 36 -7.03 -17.09 -0.65
CA GLN A 36 -8.28 -17.52 -1.27
C GLN A 36 -8.04 -18.21 -2.62
N ILE A 37 -7.16 -17.65 -3.47
CA ILE A 37 -6.80 -18.27 -4.75
C ILE A 37 -6.17 -19.64 -4.53
N ARG A 38 -5.26 -19.80 -3.55
CA ARG A 38 -4.66 -21.12 -3.24
C ARG A 38 -5.74 -22.15 -2.90
N LYS A 39 -6.69 -21.81 -2.01
CA LYS A 39 -7.81 -22.70 -1.68
C LYS A 39 -8.67 -23.06 -2.89
N LEU A 40 -8.90 -22.11 -3.79
CA LEU A 40 -9.66 -22.36 -5.02
C LEU A 40 -8.88 -23.27 -5.98
N ASN A 41 -7.56 -23.08 -6.11
CA ASN A 41 -6.69 -23.97 -6.88
C ASN A 41 -6.64 -25.39 -6.31
N ASP A 42 -6.63 -25.55 -4.98
CA ASP A 42 -6.66 -26.86 -4.34
C ASP A 42 -7.99 -27.60 -4.65
N SER A 43 -9.09 -26.85 -4.77
CA SER A 43 -10.41 -27.42 -5.09
C SER A 43 -10.61 -27.72 -6.58
N VAL A 44 -10.12 -26.82 -7.46
CA VAL A 44 -10.27 -26.86 -8.91
C VAL A 44 -8.93 -26.41 -9.50
N PRO A 45 -7.97 -27.34 -9.68
CA PRO A 45 -6.65 -27.04 -10.22
C PRO A 45 -6.69 -26.68 -11.71
N GLU A 46 -7.76 -27.04 -12.42
CA GLU A 46 -7.92 -26.79 -13.84
C GLU A 46 -8.11 -25.29 -14.12
N ASP A 47 -7.50 -24.79 -15.19
CA ASP A 47 -7.70 -23.43 -15.69
C ASP A 47 -8.86 -23.33 -16.70
N GLU A 48 -9.29 -24.45 -17.27
CA GLU A 48 -10.45 -24.56 -18.14
C GLU A 48 -11.16 -25.91 -17.91
N VAL A 49 -12.49 -25.94 -18.04
CA VAL A 49 -13.27 -27.17 -17.95
C VAL A 49 -14.53 -27.10 -18.82
N ASP A 50 -14.91 -28.23 -19.42
CA ASP A 50 -16.19 -28.35 -20.13
C ASP A 50 -17.36 -28.23 -19.13
N ALA A 51 -18.45 -27.58 -19.52
CA ALA A 51 -19.64 -27.46 -18.66
C ALA A 51 -20.20 -28.84 -18.24
N ASN A 52 -20.02 -29.84 -19.10
CA ASN A 52 -20.49 -31.20 -18.90
C ASN A 52 -19.43 -32.10 -18.26
N ALA A 53 -18.28 -31.55 -17.84
CA ALA A 53 -17.25 -32.33 -17.17
C ALA A 53 -17.81 -32.99 -15.90
N GLN A 54 -17.57 -34.28 -15.78
CA GLN A 54 -17.98 -35.08 -14.63
C GLN A 54 -16.77 -35.42 -13.76
N LYS A 55 -17.01 -35.50 -12.45
CA LYS A 55 -16.04 -35.97 -11.47
C LYS A 55 -16.76 -36.91 -10.52
N GLU A 56 -16.18 -38.06 -10.25
CA GLU A 56 -16.77 -39.05 -9.36
C GLU A 56 -17.09 -38.42 -8.01
N GLY A 57 -18.30 -38.66 -7.50
CA GLY A 57 -18.80 -38.04 -6.27
C GLY A 57 -19.36 -36.62 -6.42
N TYR A 58 -19.38 -36.04 -7.62
CA TYR A 58 -19.91 -34.69 -7.87
C TYR A 58 -21.04 -34.70 -8.92
N VAL A 59 -22.21 -34.18 -8.54
CA VAL A 59 -23.41 -34.14 -9.41
C VAL A 59 -23.35 -33.03 -10.47
N ALA A 60 -22.53 -32.00 -10.26
CA ALA A 60 -22.45 -30.83 -11.15
C ALA A 60 -21.03 -30.22 -11.22
N TYR A 61 -20.01 -31.07 -11.38
CA TYR A 61 -18.61 -30.63 -11.33
C TYR A 61 -18.30 -29.55 -12.36
N GLY A 62 -18.65 -29.73 -13.64
CA GLY A 62 -18.33 -28.76 -14.69
C GLY A 62 -18.86 -27.35 -14.40
N SER A 63 -20.11 -27.20 -13.98
CA SER A 63 -20.68 -25.90 -13.59
C SER A 63 -19.98 -25.28 -12.37
N TYR A 64 -19.69 -26.09 -11.35
CA TYR A 64 -18.95 -25.64 -10.18
C TYR A 64 -17.54 -25.17 -10.56
N ALA A 65 -16.79 -25.98 -11.30
CA ALA A 65 -15.44 -25.68 -11.72
C ALA A 65 -15.38 -24.43 -12.63
N LYS A 66 -16.33 -24.24 -13.55
CA LYS A 66 -16.45 -22.98 -14.31
C LYS A 66 -16.62 -21.75 -13.40
N SER A 67 -17.46 -21.85 -12.37
CA SER A 67 -17.67 -20.75 -11.41
C SER A 67 -16.40 -20.44 -10.60
N VAL A 68 -15.65 -21.49 -10.21
CA VAL A 68 -14.39 -21.36 -9.49
C VAL A 68 -13.33 -20.73 -10.38
N ILE A 69 -13.20 -21.18 -11.63
CA ILE A 69 -12.28 -20.61 -12.62
C ILE A 69 -12.58 -19.12 -12.82
N ALA A 70 -13.84 -18.75 -13.07
CA ALA A 70 -14.23 -17.34 -13.21
C ALA A 70 -13.90 -16.52 -11.95
N ARG A 71 -14.09 -17.09 -10.75
CA ARG A 71 -13.71 -16.45 -9.50
C ARG A 71 -12.20 -16.27 -9.38
N LYS A 72 -11.38 -17.26 -9.75
CA LYS A 72 -9.91 -17.16 -9.79
C LYS A 72 -9.48 -16.00 -10.69
N GLU A 73 -10.05 -15.87 -11.88
CA GLU A 73 -9.77 -14.77 -12.80
C GLU A 73 -10.16 -13.40 -12.24
N ASN A 74 -11.32 -13.30 -11.58
CA ASN A 74 -11.72 -12.06 -10.90
C ASN A 74 -10.73 -11.67 -9.81
N LEU A 75 -10.32 -12.62 -8.96
CA LEU A 75 -9.35 -12.38 -7.89
C LEU A 75 -7.98 -11.98 -8.43
N ARG A 76 -7.51 -12.61 -9.53
CA ARG A 76 -6.26 -12.25 -10.21
C ARG A 76 -6.30 -10.81 -10.74
N ARG A 77 -7.42 -10.38 -11.32
CA ARG A 77 -7.63 -8.98 -11.73
C ARG A 77 -7.59 -8.02 -10.55
N THR A 78 -8.33 -8.31 -9.47
CA THR A 78 -8.31 -7.50 -8.25
C THR A 78 -6.90 -7.42 -7.64
N LEU A 79 -6.12 -8.50 -7.67
CA LEU A 79 -4.72 -8.48 -7.23
C LEU A 79 -3.86 -7.54 -8.09
N GLY A 80 -4.08 -7.52 -9.41
CA GLY A 80 -3.45 -6.56 -10.32
C GLY A 80 -3.78 -5.12 -9.94
N ASP A 81 -5.06 -4.83 -9.68
CA ASP A 81 -5.52 -3.50 -9.26
C ASP A 81 -4.90 -3.07 -7.91
N ILE A 82 -4.86 -3.99 -6.93
CA ILE A 82 -4.19 -3.76 -5.64
C ILE A 82 -2.70 -3.48 -5.85
N GLY A 83 -2.04 -4.20 -6.76
CA GLY A 83 -0.64 -4.00 -7.09
C GLY A 83 -0.39 -2.59 -7.65
N ALA A 84 -1.21 -2.15 -8.60
CA ALA A 84 -1.13 -0.80 -9.17
C ALA A 84 -1.37 0.29 -8.10
N GLN A 85 -2.40 0.14 -7.27
CA GLN A 85 -2.70 1.06 -6.17
C GLN A 85 -1.56 1.11 -5.14
N SER A 86 -1.01 -0.05 -4.78
CA SER A 86 0.12 -0.13 -3.83
C SER A 86 1.35 0.58 -4.38
N GLY A 87 1.64 0.43 -5.68
CA GLY A 87 2.71 1.14 -6.36
C GLY A 87 2.54 2.66 -6.30
N GLN A 88 1.34 3.15 -6.63
CA GLN A 88 1.02 4.59 -6.57
C GLN A 88 1.19 5.15 -5.14
N LEU A 89 0.69 4.44 -4.13
CA LEU A 89 0.85 4.87 -2.73
C LEU A 89 2.30 4.84 -2.26
N ALA A 90 3.11 3.89 -2.74
CA ALA A 90 4.53 3.84 -2.44
C ALA A 90 5.28 5.04 -3.04
N ASP A 91 4.92 5.45 -4.26
CA ASP A 91 5.47 6.66 -4.89
C ASP A 91 5.06 7.92 -4.13
N GLU A 92 3.79 8.04 -3.73
CA GLU A 92 3.31 9.15 -2.90
C GLU A 92 4.03 9.20 -1.54
N LEU A 93 4.25 8.04 -0.92
CA LEU A 93 4.96 7.93 0.36
C LEU A 93 6.41 8.39 0.22
N LYS A 94 7.09 8.00 -0.86
CA LYS A 94 8.45 8.44 -1.15
C LYS A 94 8.52 9.96 -1.27
N VAL A 95 7.61 10.57 -2.03
CA VAL A 95 7.53 12.03 -2.18
C VAL A 95 7.29 12.71 -0.83
N ALA A 96 6.41 12.16 0.01
CA ALA A 96 6.14 12.72 1.34
C ALA A 96 7.35 12.62 2.27
N LEU A 97 8.11 11.52 2.22
CA LEU A 97 9.35 11.34 2.98
C LEU A 97 10.44 12.34 2.54
N ASP A 98 10.61 12.53 1.23
CA ASP A 98 11.57 13.52 0.69
C ASP A 98 11.20 14.95 1.12
N ALA A 99 9.91 15.28 1.14
CA ALA A 99 9.41 16.55 1.64
C ALA A 99 9.69 16.73 3.14
N LEU A 100 9.51 15.68 3.95
CA LEU A 100 9.79 15.71 5.38
C LEU A 100 11.27 16.01 5.65
N ASP A 101 12.19 15.30 4.97
CA ASP A 101 13.64 15.53 5.10
C ASP A 101 14.00 16.98 4.72
N SER A 102 13.44 17.50 3.63
CA SER A 102 13.63 18.91 3.24
C SER A 102 13.19 19.88 4.33
N PHE A 103 12.01 19.68 4.93
CA PHE A 103 11.52 20.52 6.02
C PHE A 103 12.39 20.42 7.29
N GLU A 104 12.88 19.23 7.61
CA GLU A 104 13.77 19.00 8.76
C GLU A 104 15.11 19.67 8.58
N ARG A 105 15.72 19.60 7.40
CA ARG A 105 16.96 20.32 7.06
C ARG A 105 16.79 21.83 7.19
N ILE A 106 15.68 22.38 6.70
CA ILE A 106 15.39 23.82 6.82
C ILE A 106 15.23 24.21 8.30
N LYS A 107 14.52 23.39 9.10
CA LYS A 107 14.36 23.62 10.54
C LYS A 107 15.71 23.60 11.26
N ALA A 108 16.57 22.62 10.96
CA ALA A 108 17.90 22.49 11.55
C ALA A 108 18.78 23.72 11.23
N ARG A 109 18.83 24.16 9.97
CA ARG A 109 19.55 25.38 9.56
C ARG A 109 19.07 26.63 10.30
N ARG A 110 17.75 26.78 10.47
CA ARG A 110 17.17 27.91 11.21
C ARG A 110 17.55 27.89 12.69
N LEU A 111 17.55 26.72 13.30
CA LEU A 111 17.96 26.55 14.71
C LEU A 111 19.44 26.88 14.90
N ALA A 112 20.32 26.39 14.00
CA ALA A 112 21.74 26.71 14.01
C ALA A 112 21.98 28.22 13.89
N ALA A 113 21.39 28.87 12.90
CA ALA A 113 21.52 30.33 12.71
C ALA A 113 20.98 31.14 13.90
N LYS A 114 19.92 30.66 14.58
CA LYS A 114 19.40 31.30 15.80
C LYS A 114 20.37 31.13 16.97
N ALA A 115 20.98 29.96 17.13
CA ALA A 115 21.97 29.69 18.16
C ALA A 115 23.24 30.54 17.97
N GLU A 116 23.77 30.61 16.75
CA GLU A 116 24.93 31.45 16.40
C GLU A 116 24.68 32.93 16.74
N ARG A 117 23.53 33.48 16.36
CA ARG A 117 23.14 34.86 16.71
C ARG A 117 23.02 35.09 18.21
N ALA A 118 22.51 34.10 18.95
CA ALA A 118 22.38 34.19 20.40
C ALA A 118 23.76 34.16 21.09
N MET A 119 24.70 33.37 20.58
CA MET A 119 26.07 33.33 21.07
C MET A 119 26.80 34.65 20.79
N ALA A 120 26.69 35.17 19.56
CA ALA A 120 27.30 36.45 19.17
C ALA A 120 26.82 37.64 20.01
N ARG A 121 25.54 37.63 20.43
CA ARG A 121 24.96 38.65 21.34
C ARG A 121 25.42 38.53 22.80
N LYS A 122 25.89 37.35 23.23
CA LYS A 122 26.40 37.14 24.59
C LYS A 122 27.90 37.44 24.71
N SER A 123 28.62 37.42 23.59
CA SER A 123 30.06 37.70 23.52
C SER A 123 30.39 39.17 23.17
N ALA A 124 29.37 40.02 22.99
CA ALA A 124 29.46 41.45 22.74
C ALA A 124 28.92 42.21 23.95
#